data_AF-A0A3M1SRA4-F1
#
_entry.id   AF-A0A3M1SRA4-F1
#
_cell.length_a   1.000
_cell.length_b   1.000
_cell.length_c   1.000
_cell.angle_alpha   90.00
_cell.angle_beta   90.00
_cell.angle_gamma   90.00
#
_symmetry.space_group_name_H-M   'P 1'
#
loop_
_entity.id
_entity.type
_entity.pdbx_description
1 polymer ?
#
loop_
_entity_poly.entity_id
_entity_poly.type
_entity_poly.pdbx_seq_one_letter_code
_entity_poly.pdbx_strand_id
1 'polypeptide(L)'
;MASEAEIRLGRLVVERGLCTQAQVVAALNERNEDPAGPELGERLVAKGYFSAYVLAELRRVLERGADGSPLRPRHEASTERNISLGSAREAIARECLNEAKARLEDDRAAALQEIRRLAEEFDDTDSGAEARALLDELGAP
;
A
#
# COMPACT_ATOMS: atom_id res chain seq x y z
N MET A 1 -24.97 -10.36 11.84
CA MET A 1 -25.00 -9.54 10.61
C MET A 1 -23.93 -8.47 10.74
N ALA A 2 -23.16 -8.22 9.67
CA ALA A 2 -22.17 -7.15 9.63
C ALA A 2 -22.83 -5.79 9.91
N SER A 3 -22.28 -5.04 10.85
CA SER A 3 -22.76 -3.70 11.15
C SER A 3 -22.52 -2.79 9.94
N GLU A 4 -23.36 -1.79 9.73
CA GLU A 4 -23.20 -0.83 8.61
C GLU A 4 -21.83 -0.13 8.62
N ALA A 5 -21.26 0.06 9.82
CA ALA A 5 -19.90 0.54 10.01
C ALA A 5 -18.82 -0.42 9.47
N GLU A 6 -19.00 -1.74 9.62
CA GLU A 6 -18.06 -2.75 9.10
C GLU A 6 -18.10 -2.82 7.58
N ILE A 7 -19.30 -2.71 6.99
CA ILE A 7 -19.46 -2.67 5.53
C ILE A 7 -18.78 -1.43 4.95
N ARG A 8 -18.99 -0.26 5.57
CA ARG A 8 -18.33 0.98 5.15
C ARG A 8 -16.82 0.93 5.36
N LEU A 9 -16.35 0.35 6.46
CA LEU A 9 -14.91 0.15 6.69
C LEU A 9 -14.31 -0.75 5.62
N GLY A 10 -14.92 -1.91 5.35
CA GLY A 10 -14.49 -2.84 4.32
C GLY A 10 -14.39 -2.19 2.94
N ARG A 11 -15.38 -1.37 2.58
CA ARG A 11 -15.35 -0.59 1.33
C ARG A 11 -14.23 0.45 1.32
N LEU A 12 -14.10 1.22 2.40
CA LEU A 12 -13.11 2.29 2.52
C LEU A 12 -11.67 1.76 2.44
N VAL A 13 -11.38 0.61 3.04
CA VAL A 13 -10.03 0.02 2.98
C VAL A 13 -9.70 -0.51 1.59
N VAL A 14 -10.70 -1.00 0.84
CA VAL A 14 -10.52 -1.40 -0.56
C VAL A 14 -10.33 -0.18 -1.46
N GLU A 15 -11.17 0.84 -1.30
CA GLU A 15 -11.08 2.09 -2.06
C GLU A 15 -9.74 2.82 -1.84
N ARG A 16 -9.17 2.70 -0.64
CA ARG A 16 -7.85 3.28 -0.31
C ARG A 16 -6.67 2.37 -0.67
N GLY A 17 -6.90 1.20 -1.23
CA GLY A 17 -5.84 0.24 -1.59
C GLY A 17 -5.10 -0.36 -0.39
N LEU A 18 -5.69 -0.29 0.81
CA LEU A 18 -5.13 -0.88 2.04
C LEU A 18 -5.37 -2.39 2.10
N CYS A 19 -6.48 -2.86 1.52
CA CYS A 19 -6.82 -4.27 1.39
C CYS A 19 -7.40 -4.56 0.01
N THR A 20 -7.31 -5.81 -0.43
CA THR A 20 -8.10 -6.30 -1.56
C THR A 20 -9.52 -6.66 -1.12
N GLN A 21 -10.44 -6.67 -2.09
CA GLN A 21 -11.80 -7.16 -1.86
C GLN A 21 -11.82 -8.59 -1.33
N ALA A 22 -10.92 -9.46 -1.82
CA ALA A 22 -10.80 -10.84 -1.36
C ALA A 22 -10.38 -10.93 0.12
N GLN A 23 -9.44 -10.10 0.58
CA GLN A 23 -9.00 -10.07 1.98
C GLN A 23 -10.10 -9.57 2.92
N VAL A 24 -10.85 -8.55 2.49
CA VAL A 24 -11.99 -8.04 3.25
C VAL A 24 -13.09 -9.10 3.35
N VAL A 25 -13.40 -9.79 2.25
CA VAL A 25 -14.39 -10.88 2.24
C VAL A 25 -13.93 -12.04 3.13
N ALA A 26 -12.66 -12.43 3.08
CA ALA A 26 -12.12 -13.47 3.95
C ALA A 26 -12.23 -13.09 5.43
N ALA A 27 -11.83 -11.87 5.80
CA ALA A 27 -11.91 -11.39 7.18
C ALA A 27 -13.38 -11.21 7.65
N LEU A 28 -14.29 -10.85 6.76
CA LEU A 28 -15.73 -10.81 7.03
C LEU A 28 -16.31 -12.21 7.26
N ASN A 29 -15.90 -13.21 6.47
CA ASN A 29 -16.31 -14.59 6.66
C ASN A 29 -15.84 -15.10 8.02
N GLU A 30 -14.57 -14.90 8.37
CA GLU A 30 -14.04 -15.27 9.68
C GLU A 30 -14.78 -14.58 10.84
N ARG A 31 -15.19 -13.31 10.66
CA ARG A 31 -16.00 -12.59 11.65
C ARG A 31 -17.44 -13.13 11.74
N ASN A 32 -18.00 -13.60 10.63
CA ASN A 32 -19.33 -14.22 10.64
C ASN A 32 -19.31 -15.62 11.29
N GLU A 33 -18.19 -16.34 11.16
CA GLU A 33 -17.96 -17.62 11.83
C GLU A 33 -17.72 -17.43 13.34
N ASP A 34 -17.06 -16.34 13.75
CA ASP A 34 -16.86 -15.99 15.15
C ASP A 34 -17.31 -14.54 15.44
N PRO A 35 -18.62 -14.33 15.66
CA PRO A 35 -19.18 -13.01 15.90
C PRO A 35 -18.87 -12.45 17.30
N ALA A 36 -18.37 -13.26 18.22
CA ALA A 36 -17.94 -12.84 19.56
C ALA A 36 -16.48 -12.36 19.60
N GLY A 37 -15.69 -12.69 18.57
CA GLY A 37 -14.30 -12.28 18.43
C GLY A 37 -14.12 -10.83 17.94
N PRO A 38 -12.89 -10.47 17.55
CA PRO A 38 -12.55 -9.11 17.15
C PRO A 38 -13.34 -8.64 15.93
N GLU A 39 -13.64 -7.35 15.87
CA GLU A 39 -14.30 -6.72 14.72
C GLU A 39 -13.44 -6.83 13.44
N LEU A 40 -14.08 -6.68 12.27
CA LEU A 40 -13.41 -6.71 10.98
C LEU A 40 -12.11 -5.88 10.95
N GLY A 41 -12.17 -4.64 11.45
CA GLY A 41 -11.01 -3.74 11.46
C GLY A 41 -9.83 -4.29 12.25
N GLU A 42 -10.09 -4.88 13.42
CA GLU A 42 -9.04 -5.44 14.28
C GLU A 42 -8.46 -6.73 13.69
N ARG A 43 -9.30 -7.54 13.03
CA ARG A 43 -8.82 -8.73 12.30
C ARG A 43 -7.92 -8.36 11.14
N LEU A 44 -8.25 -7.30 10.40
CA LEU A 44 -7.42 -6.83 9.29
C LEU A 44 -6.06 -6.31 9.79
N VAL A 45 -6.03 -5.66 10.96
CA VAL A 45 -4.79 -5.25 11.64
C VAL A 45 -3.98 -6.45 12.12
N ALA A 46 -4.64 -7.42 12.78
CA ALA A 46 -3.99 -8.63 13.30
C ALA A 46 -3.37 -9.48 12.17
N LYS A 47 -3.97 -9.46 10.98
CA LYS A 47 -3.43 -10.10 9.77
C LYS A 47 -2.32 -9.31 9.09
N GLY A 48 -2.00 -8.11 9.58
CA GLY A 48 -0.92 -7.27 9.05
C GLY A 48 -1.25 -6.54 7.76
N TYR A 49 -2.53 -6.44 7.37
CA TYR A 49 -2.91 -5.74 6.15
C TYR A 49 -2.71 -4.21 6.28
N PHE A 50 -2.91 -3.67 7.48
CA PHE A 50 -2.59 -2.28 7.83
C PHE A 50 -2.37 -2.14 9.34
N SER A 51 -1.82 -1.01 9.78
CA SER A 51 -1.52 -0.80 11.20
C SER A 51 -2.75 -0.34 12.01
N ALA A 52 -2.69 -0.53 13.33
CA ALA A 52 -3.70 -0.01 14.26
C ALA A 52 -3.88 1.51 14.16
N TYR A 53 -2.81 2.23 13.82
CA TYR A 53 -2.86 3.67 13.56
C TYR A 53 -3.74 4.00 12.35
N VAL A 54 -3.58 3.26 11.24
CA VAL A 54 -4.42 3.40 10.05
C VAL A 54 -5.87 3.07 10.37
N LEU A 55 -6.14 2.04 11.17
CA LEU A 55 -7.49 1.72 11.63
C LEU A 55 -8.14 2.89 12.38
N ALA A 56 -7.40 3.54 13.28
CA ALA A 56 -7.90 4.69 14.04
C ALA A 56 -8.24 5.87 13.13
N GLU A 57 -7.41 6.16 12.13
CA GLU A 57 -7.70 7.20 11.14
C GLU A 57 -8.92 6.87 10.27
N LEU A 58 -9.08 5.61 9.85
CA LEU A 58 -10.25 5.17 9.10
C LEU A 58 -11.53 5.30 9.92
N ARG A 59 -11.50 4.90 11.21
CA ARG A 59 -12.63 5.08 12.14
C ARG A 59 -13.02 6.56 12.24
N ARG A 60 -12.05 7.45 12.42
CA ARG A 60 -12.30 8.91 12.44
C ARG A 60 -12.89 9.46 11.15
N VAL A 61 -12.53 8.89 10.00
CA VAL A 61 -13.11 9.27 8.70
C VAL A 61 -14.56 8.77 8.60
N LEU A 62 -14.84 7.56 9.06
CA LEU A 62 -16.20 6.99 9.07
C LEU A 62 -17.12 7.74 10.04
N GLU A 63 -16.61 8.14 11.21
CA GLU A 63 -17.33 8.96 12.20
C GLU A 63 -17.64 10.36 11.65
N ARG A 64 -16.71 10.96 10.89
CA ARG A 64 -16.91 12.27 10.23
C ARG A 64 -17.77 12.19 8.97
N GLY A 65 -17.86 11.03 8.33
CA GLY A 65 -18.59 10.77 7.09
C GLY A 65 -20.07 10.39 7.27
N ALA A 66 -20.60 10.37 8.50
CA ALA A 66 -22.03 10.17 8.74
C ALA A 66 -22.92 11.31 8.16
N ASP A 67 -22.31 12.41 7.70
CA ASP A 67 -22.97 13.59 7.11
C ASP A 67 -23.01 13.57 5.56
N GLY A 68 -23.32 12.42 4.97
CA GLY A 68 -23.87 12.32 3.61
C GLY A 68 -23.00 12.79 2.42
N SER A 69 -21.73 13.16 2.61
CA SER A 69 -20.88 13.64 1.52
C SER A 69 -20.16 12.48 0.84
N PRO A 70 -20.32 12.29 -0.49
CA PRO A 70 -19.63 11.22 -1.20
C PRO A 70 -18.12 11.48 -1.15
N LEU A 71 -17.39 10.56 -0.51
CA LEU A 71 -15.93 10.49 -0.63
C LEU A 71 -15.62 10.38 -2.11
N ARG A 72 -15.10 11.47 -2.70
CA ARG A 72 -14.80 11.51 -4.13
C ARG A 72 -13.86 10.34 -4.46
N PRO A 73 -14.21 9.50 -5.44
CA PRO A 73 -13.32 8.45 -5.88
C PRO A 73 -12.12 9.11 -6.52
N ARG A 74 -10.95 9.03 -5.87
CA ARG A 74 -9.68 9.19 -6.58
C ARG A 74 -9.32 7.80 -7.09
N HIS A 75 -10.05 7.36 -8.12
CA HIS A 75 -9.81 6.07 -8.76
C HIS A 75 -9.44 6.30 -10.22
N GLU A 76 -8.15 6.54 -10.43
CA GLU A 76 -7.42 6.06 -11.60
C GLU A 76 -6.11 5.48 -11.05
N ALA A 77 -6.16 4.21 -10.67
CA ALA A 77 -5.04 3.27 -10.76
C ALA A 77 -5.55 1.89 -10.31
N SER A 78 -6.00 1.14 -11.31
CA SER A 78 -5.70 -0.28 -11.47
C SER A 78 -6.08 -1.24 -10.35
N THR A 79 -7.14 -1.98 -10.65
CA THR A 79 -7.30 -3.41 -10.43
C THR A 79 -5.99 -4.18 -10.16
N GLU A 80 -6.11 -5.14 -9.23
CA GLU A 80 -5.19 -6.24 -8.94
C GLU A 80 -3.93 -5.94 -8.12
N ARG A 81 -4.00 -6.14 -6.79
CA ARG A 81 -2.82 -6.58 -6.01
C ARG A 81 -3.17 -7.64 -4.98
N ASN A 82 -3.15 -8.89 -5.45
CA ASN A 82 -2.63 -10.01 -4.65
C ASN A 82 -1.39 -9.53 -3.87
N ILE A 83 -1.31 -9.79 -2.57
CA ILE A 83 -0.08 -9.56 -1.80
C ILE A 83 0.91 -10.63 -2.26
N SER A 84 1.63 -10.34 -3.34
CA SER A 84 2.85 -11.04 -3.70
C SER A 84 3.97 -10.43 -2.87
N LEU A 85 4.93 -11.24 -2.44
CA LEU A 85 6.17 -10.84 -1.73
C LEU A 85 6.95 -9.69 -2.40
N GLY A 86 6.63 -9.36 -3.66
CA GLY A 86 7.04 -8.13 -4.32
C GLY A 86 6.63 -6.84 -3.59
N SER A 87 5.58 -6.80 -2.74
CA SER A 87 5.12 -5.54 -2.13
C SER A 87 6.07 -4.96 -1.08
N ALA A 88 6.75 -5.81 -0.30
CA ALA A 88 7.71 -5.36 0.70
C ALA A 88 9.05 -5.01 0.04
N ARG A 89 9.49 -5.85 -0.91
CA ARG A 89 10.72 -5.62 -1.68
C ARG A 89 10.62 -4.36 -2.54
N GLU A 90 9.48 -4.15 -3.20
CA GLU A 90 9.16 -2.92 -3.94
C GLU A 90 9.07 -1.70 -3.02
N ALA A 91 8.52 -1.84 -1.80
CA ALA A 91 8.48 -0.72 -0.87
C ALA A 91 9.89 -0.26 -0.46
N ILE A 92 10.80 -1.21 -0.21
CA ILE A 92 12.21 -0.93 0.10
C ILE A 92 12.91 -0.34 -1.12
N ALA A 93 12.77 -0.96 -2.29
CA ALA A 93 13.36 -0.48 -3.55
C ALA A 93 12.95 0.96 -3.85
N ARG A 94 11.67 1.29 -3.64
CA ARG A 94 11.13 2.64 -3.86
C ARG A 94 11.71 3.67 -2.90
N GLU A 95 11.86 3.32 -1.62
CA GLU A 95 12.46 4.22 -0.63
C GLU A 95 13.93 4.50 -0.97
N CYS A 96 14.71 3.46 -1.24
CA CYS A 96 16.10 3.58 -1.65
C CYS A 96 16.27 4.36 -2.97
N LEU A 97 15.39 4.15 -3.96
CA LEU A 97 15.41 4.90 -5.22
C LEU A 97 15.14 6.40 -5.00
N ASN A 98 14.16 6.74 -4.17
CA ASN A 98 13.85 8.15 -3.86
C ASN A 98 15.00 8.85 -3.13
N GLU A 99 15.63 8.15 -2.18
CA GLU A 99 16.82 8.65 -1.51
C GLU A 99 17.98 8.88 -2.48
N ALA A 100 18.23 7.93 -3.39
CA ALA A 100 19.31 8.06 -4.36
C ALA A 100 19.03 9.22 -5.35
N LYS A 101 17.78 9.37 -5.79
CA LYS A 101 17.35 10.51 -6.62
C LYS A 101 17.56 11.86 -5.91
N ALA A 102 17.22 11.95 -4.63
CA ALA A 102 17.43 13.18 -3.86
C ALA A 102 18.92 13.55 -3.74
N ARG A 103 19.81 12.55 -3.73
CA ARG A 103 21.27 12.76 -3.69
C ARG A 103 21.90 13.10 -5.04
N LEU A 104 21.17 13.06 -6.15
CA LEU A 104 21.71 13.39 -7.48
C LEU A 104 22.25 14.83 -7.57
N GLU A 105 21.66 15.75 -6.81
CA GLU A 105 22.07 17.17 -6.79
C GLU A 105 23.30 17.41 -5.91
N ASP A 106 23.46 16.66 -4.81
CA ASP A 106 24.57 16.81 -3.86
C ASP A 106 25.81 15.97 -4.24
N ASP A 107 25.63 14.67 -4.49
CA ASP A 107 26.70 13.73 -4.84
C ASP A 107 26.23 12.77 -5.93
N ARG A 108 26.29 13.28 -7.17
CA ARG A 108 25.85 12.54 -8.37
C ARG A 108 26.57 11.19 -8.54
N ALA A 109 27.83 11.09 -8.15
CA ALA A 109 28.59 9.85 -8.33
C ALA A 109 28.11 8.75 -7.37
N ALA A 110 27.91 9.08 -6.10
CA ALA A 110 27.35 8.16 -5.12
C ALA A 110 25.89 7.80 -5.46
N ALA A 111 25.09 8.77 -5.88
CA ALA A 111 23.71 8.54 -6.29
C ALA A 111 23.60 7.57 -7.48
N LEU A 112 24.43 7.74 -8.52
CA LEU A 112 24.45 6.84 -9.67
C LEU A 112 24.88 5.41 -9.31
N GLN A 113 25.84 5.26 -8.38
CA GLN A 113 26.22 3.94 -7.88
C GLN A 113 25.07 3.26 -7.15
N GLU A 114 24.34 4.00 -6.31
CA GLU A 114 23.22 3.45 -5.56
C GLU A 114 22.04 3.10 -6.49
N ILE A 115 21.75 3.93 -7.49
CA ILE A 115 20.74 3.65 -8.51
C ILE A 115 21.12 2.39 -9.31
N ARG A 116 22.40 2.21 -9.68
CA ARG A 116 22.87 1.00 -10.36
C ARG A 116 22.71 -0.23 -9.48
N ARG A 117 23.15 -0.15 -8.24
CA ARG A 117 22.98 -1.23 -7.27
C ARG A 117 21.51 -1.60 -7.13
N LEU A 118 20.62 -0.61 -7.07
CA LEU A 118 19.19 -0.83 -6.94
C LEU A 118 18.59 -1.53 -8.16
N ALA A 119 19.02 -1.14 -9.36
CA ALA A 119 18.61 -1.78 -10.61
C ALA A 119 19.06 -3.26 -10.73
N GLU A 120 20.15 -3.63 -10.05
CA GLU A 120 20.65 -5.02 -10.00
C GLU A 120 20.04 -5.82 -8.85
N GLU A 121 19.90 -5.21 -7.67
CA GLU A 121 19.44 -5.89 -6.45
C GLU A 121 17.90 -6.03 -6.40
N PHE A 122 17.17 -5.21 -7.16
CA PHE A 122 15.71 -5.17 -7.22
C PHE A 122 15.18 -5.31 -8.65
N ASP A 123 15.86 -6.10 -9.50
CA ASP A 123 15.49 -6.28 -10.92
C ASP A 123 14.08 -6.86 -11.12
N ASP A 124 13.55 -7.54 -10.11
CA ASP A 124 12.21 -8.11 -10.06
C ASP A 124 11.11 -7.10 -9.65
N THR A 125 11.46 -5.84 -9.37
CA THR A 125 10.54 -4.83 -8.87
C THR A 125 10.35 -3.65 -9.83
N ASP A 126 9.20 -2.95 -9.73
CA ASP A 126 8.88 -1.78 -10.54
C ASP A 126 9.95 -0.67 -10.34
N SER A 127 10.38 -0.46 -9.09
CA SER A 127 11.42 0.51 -8.74
C SER A 127 12.81 0.13 -9.27
N GLY A 128 13.17 -1.16 -9.36
CA GLY A 128 14.43 -1.56 -10.00
C GLY A 128 14.43 -1.34 -11.51
N ALA A 129 13.29 -1.60 -12.17
CA ALA A 129 13.11 -1.25 -13.58
C ALA A 129 13.19 0.28 -13.81
N GLU A 130 12.60 1.07 -12.92
CA GLU A 130 12.67 2.53 -12.96
C GLU A 130 14.11 3.04 -12.73
N ALA A 131 14.85 2.44 -11.80
CA ALA A 131 16.26 2.76 -11.56
C ALA A 131 17.11 2.51 -12.82
N ARG A 132 16.83 1.42 -13.54
CA ARG A 132 17.51 1.11 -14.81
C ARG A 132 17.20 2.12 -15.90
N ALA A 133 15.93 2.47 -16.08
CA ALA A 133 15.51 3.49 -17.03
C ALA A 133 16.15 4.87 -16.71
N LEU A 134 16.30 5.19 -15.43
CA LEU A 134 16.96 6.42 -14.98
C LEU A 134 18.45 6.44 -15.32
N LEU A 135 19.16 5.31 -15.25
CA LEU A 135 20.57 5.22 -15.66
C LEU A 135 20.74 5.44 -17.16
N ASP A 136 19.85 4.85 -17.97
CA ASP A 136 19.78 5.07 -19.41
C ASP A 136 19.53 6.55 -19.75
N GLU A 137 18.60 7.22 -19.05
CA GLU A 137 18.31 8.64 -19.23
C GLU A 137 19.47 9.55 -18.82
N LEU A 138 20.15 9.21 -17.71
CA LEU A 138 21.30 9.97 -17.21
C LEU A 138 22.59 9.72 -18.01
N GLY A 139 22.55 8.84 -19.02
CA GLY A 139 23.67 8.50 -19.88
C GLY A 139 24.79 7.75 -19.14
N ALA A 140 24.45 7.03 -18.08
CA ALA A 140 25.38 6.23 -17.30
C ALA A 140 25.34 4.77 -17.81
N PRO A 141 26.35 4.29 -18.57
CA PRO A 141 26.36 2.94 -19.14
C PRO A 141 26.49 1.85 -18.09
#